data_AF-A0A0M3RB10-F1
#
_entry.id   AF-A0A0M3RB10-F1
#
_cell.length_a   1.000
_cell.length_b   1.000
_cell.length_c   1.000
_cell.angle_alpha   90.00
_cell.angle_beta   90.00
_cell.angle_gamma   90.00
#
_symmetry.space_group_name_H-M   'P 1'
#
loop_
_entity.id
_entity.type
_entity.pdbx_description
1 polymer ?
#
loop_
_entity_poly.entity_id
_entity_poly.type
_entity_poly.pdbx_seq_one_letter_code
_entity_poly.pdbx_strand_id
1 'polypeptide(L)'
;MSGILLLCLVVRTPFAIAEESKGKDWIQPVKGELTDLFGTREGKHKGIDIAASEGEEIRAVDDGVVEKSYYSSSYGHVIFLAHEDGYETVYAHLSKRMYREGEKVKRGEVIGIIGNTGISTGTHLHFEVHRGNWTPDKRFAVDPLHMIKKDQFQEQTVPVQAKTSVNNKKLMDVTVKKGDTLWSIAKEHHSTVVELMKINELKSAAIAPGDKLFLSAHGESTRMYVVKKGDTLFSVANKNGMSVQKLQRMNNLKTTVIHMNQKLYVITDPI
;
A
#
# COMPACT_ATOMS: atom_id res chain seq x y z
N MET A 1 -67.45 34.95 7.74
CA MET A 1 -65.98 34.88 7.90
C MET A 1 -65.68 33.77 8.88
N SER A 2 -65.04 32.69 8.42
CA SER A 2 -64.28 31.75 9.26
C SER A 2 -63.48 30.86 8.32
N GLY A 3 -62.23 31.26 8.07
CA GLY A 3 -61.28 30.48 7.30
C GLY A 3 -60.66 29.40 8.18
N ILE A 4 -60.69 28.16 7.71
CA ILE A 4 -60.00 27.04 8.35
C ILE A 4 -58.52 27.17 8.01
N LEU A 5 -57.72 27.48 9.04
CA LEU A 5 -56.27 27.53 8.96
C LEU A 5 -55.73 26.09 8.99
N LEU A 6 -55.31 25.57 7.84
CA LEU A 6 -54.67 24.26 7.72
C LEU A 6 -53.23 24.38 8.25
N LEU A 7 -53.01 23.94 9.48
CA LEU A 7 -51.69 23.89 10.10
C LEU A 7 -50.89 22.72 9.50
N CYS A 8 -50.07 22.99 8.47
CA CYS A 8 -49.09 22.03 7.95
C CYS A 8 -48.01 21.78 9.01
N LEU A 9 -48.16 20.67 9.75
CA LEU A 9 -47.17 20.18 10.68
C LEU A 9 -46.02 19.54 9.88
N VAL A 10 -44.99 20.33 9.57
CA VAL A 10 -43.75 19.84 8.98
C VAL A 10 -43.02 19.04 10.05
N VAL A 11 -43.24 17.73 10.06
CA VAL A 11 -42.42 16.81 10.86
C VAL A 11 -41.04 16.79 10.21
N ARG A 12 -40.14 17.67 10.69
CA ARG A 12 -38.70 17.54 10.43
C ARG A 12 -38.29 16.21 11.04
N THR A 13 -38.12 15.19 10.20
CA THR A 13 -37.38 14.00 10.60
C THR A 13 -36.00 14.47 11.07
N PRO A 14 -35.54 14.05 12.26
CA PRO A 14 -34.18 14.35 12.67
C PRO A 14 -33.23 13.74 11.63
N PHE A 15 -32.34 14.59 11.11
CA PHE A 15 -31.21 14.17 10.31
C PHE A 15 -30.39 13.20 11.17
N ALA A 16 -30.53 11.90 10.91
CA ALA A 16 -29.79 10.87 11.61
C ALA A 16 -28.32 10.97 11.20
N ILE A 17 -27.52 11.61 12.04
CA ILE A 17 -26.08 11.37 12.10
C ILE A 17 -25.89 10.13 12.96
N ALA A 18 -25.55 9.00 12.32
CA ALA A 18 -24.64 7.96 12.83
C ALA A 18 -24.69 6.72 11.92
N GLU A 19 -23.84 6.67 10.91
CA GLU A 19 -23.18 5.41 10.54
C GLU A 19 -21.69 5.71 10.37
N GLU A 20 -20.96 5.70 11.49
CA GLU A 20 -19.51 5.64 11.47
C GLU A 20 -19.07 4.18 11.70
N SER A 21 -18.46 3.64 10.64
CA SER A 21 -17.56 2.48 10.55
C SER A 21 -18.09 1.08 10.88
N LYS A 22 -18.90 0.51 9.97
CA LYS A 22 -18.50 -0.78 9.39
C LYS A 22 -17.60 -0.44 8.19
N GLY A 23 -16.35 -0.90 8.17
CA GLY A 23 -15.48 -0.72 7.01
C GLY A 23 -16.19 -1.19 5.73
N LYS A 24 -16.09 -0.41 4.65
CA LYS A 24 -16.71 -0.77 3.36
C LYS A 24 -16.17 -2.11 2.89
N ASP A 25 -16.99 -2.89 2.17
CA ASP A 25 -16.60 -4.20 1.65
C ASP A 25 -15.76 -4.07 0.36
N TRP A 26 -14.94 -3.04 0.24
CA TRP A 26 -14.07 -2.89 -0.92
C TRP A 26 -13.05 -4.02 -0.98
N ILE A 27 -12.77 -4.52 -2.17
CA ILE A 27 -11.70 -5.51 -2.34
C ILE A 27 -10.34 -4.83 -2.45
N GLN A 28 -9.29 -5.62 -2.22
CA GLN A 28 -7.93 -5.22 -2.56
C GLN A 28 -7.82 -4.96 -4.08
N PRO A 29 -7.27 -3.81 -4.53
CA PRO A 29 -7.18 -3.49 -5.95
C PRO A 29 -6.12 -4.32 -6.70
N VAL A 30 -5.11 -4.81 -5.99
CA VAL A 30 -4.08 -5.70 -6.55
C VAL A 30 -3.51 -6.56 -5.42
N LYS A 31 -3.19 -7.82 -5.70
CA LYS A 31 -2.47 -8.67 -4.74
C LYS A 31 -1.02 -8.21 -4.67
N GLY A 32 -0.66 -7.54 -3.58
CA GLY A 32 0.67 -7.00 -3.39
C GLY A 32 0.97 -6.59 -1.95
N GLU A 33 2.15 -6.02 -1.76
CA GLU A 33 2.67 -5.55 -0.48
C GLU A 33 2.54 -4.03 -0.35
N LEU A 34 2.07 -3.53 0.79
CA LEU A 34 2.06 -2.09 1.08
C LEU A 34 3.50 -1.60 1.29
N THR A 35 3.97 -0.70 0.43
CA THR A 35 5.35 -0.18 0.48
C THR A 35 5.44 1.29 0.88
N ASP A 36 4.38 2.05 0.69
CA ASP A 36 4.26 3.42 1.19
C ASP A 36 2.81 3.73 1.59
N LEU A 37 2.62 4.54 2.62
CA LEU A 37 1.31 4.77 3.24
C LEU A 37 0.80 6.19 3.00
N PHE A 38 -0.50 6.38 3.19
CA PHE A 38 -1.10 7.70 3.14
C PHE A 38 -0.48 8.63 4.18
N GLY A 39 -0.22 9.89 3.80
CA GLY A 39 0.32 10.90 4.69
C GLY A 39 1.84 10.84 4.91
N THR A 40 2.56 9.89 4.31
CA THR A 40 4.03 9.92 4.28
C THR A 40 4.56 11.05 3.40
N ARG A 41 5.89 11.17 3.30
CA ARG A 41 6.58 12.21 2.53
C ARG A 41 6.18 13.62 2.98
N GLU A 42 6.21 13.87 4.29
CA GLU A 42 5.75 15.12 4.92
C GLU A 42 4.28 15.45 4.60
N GLY A 43 3.41 14.44 4.55
CA GLY A 43 1.99 14.60 4.21
C GLY A 43 1.72 14.77 2.72
N LYS A 44 2.74 14.70 1.86
CA LYS A 44 2.61 14.87 0.40
C LYS A 44 2.11 13.61 -0.30
N HIS A 45 2.26 12.43 0.31
CA HIS A 45 1.74 11.19 -0.25
C HIS A 45 0.23 11.07 0.01
N LYS A 46 -0.59 11.16 -1.04
CA LYS A 46 -2.06 11.21 -0.96
C LYS A 46 -2.74 9.89 -1.33
N GLY A 47 -2.01 8.80 -1.24
CA GLY A 47 -2.46 7.44 -1.51
C GLY A 47 -1.62 6.43 -0.76
N ILE A 48 -1.79 5.16 -1.11
CA ILE A 48 -0.92 4.06 -0.72
C ILE A 48 -0.18 3.53 -1.94
N ASP A 49 1.04 3.04 -1.74
CA ASP A 49 1.80 2.35 -2.77
C ASP A 49 1.75 0.84 -2.47
N ILE A 50 1.28 0.06 -3.45
CA ILE A 50 1.17 -1.39 -3.36
C ILE A 50 2.12 -2.00 -4.39
N ALA A 51 3.25 -2.53 -3.93
CA ALA A 51 4.19 -3.23 -4.80
C ALA A 51 3.59 -4.56 -5.27
N ALA A 52 3.59 -4.75 -6.58
CA ALA A 52 3.16 -5.96 -7.26
C ALA A 52 4.01 -6.17 -8.51
N SER A 53 3.98 -7.39 -9.07
CA SER A 53 4.73 -7.69 -10.28
C SER A 53 4.22 -6.88 -11.47
N GLU A 54 5.12 -6.43 -12.35
CA GLU A 54 4.71 -5.84 -13.62
C GLU A 54 3.94 -6.88 -14.43
N GLY A 55 2.79 -6.48 -15.00
CA GLY A 55 1.88 -7.43 -15.63
C GLY A 55 0.76 -7.96 -14.73
N GLU A 56 0.81 -7.75 -13.41
CA GLU A 56 -0.27 -8.15 -12.50
C GLU A 56 -1.54 -7.33 -12.77
N GLU A 57 -2.69 -7.96 -12.60
CA GLU A 57 -4.00 -7.34 -12.84
C GLU A 57 -4.40 -6.40 -11.70
N ILE A 58 -4.78 -5.18 -12.08
CA ILE A 58 -5.42 -4.22 -11.17
C ILE A 58 -6.93 -4.33 -11.36
N ARG A 59 -7.64 -4.47 -10.26
CA ARG A 59 -9.09 -4.67 -10.20
C ARG A 59 -9.79 -3.47 -9.57
N ALA A 60 -11.00 -3.18 -10.03
CA ALA A 60 -11.86 -2.18 -9.41
C ALA A 60 -12.24 -2.62 -7.99
N VAL A 61 -12.01 -1.74 -7.01
CA VAL A 61 -12.30 -2.05 -5.60
C VAL A 61 -13.79 -2.21 -5.31
N ASP A 62 -14.63 -1.59 -6.13
CA ASP A 62 -16.09 -1.64 -6.08
C ASP A 62 -16.69 -1.31 -7.46
N ASP A 63 -18.01 -1.43 -7.61
CA ASP A 63 -18.75 -0.97 -8.78
C ASP A 63 -18.51 0.53 -9.02
N GLY A 64 -18.37 0.95 -10.27
CA GLY A 64 -18.14 2.36 -10.57
C GLY A 64 -18.27 2.73 -12.05
N VAL A 65 -18.08 4.01 -12.33
CA VAL A 65 -18.02 4.60 -13.66
C VAL A 65 -16.65 5.24 -13.85
N VAL A 66 -16.01 5.01 -15.00
CA VAL A 66 -14.73 5.63 -15.33
C VAL A 66 -14.93 7.11 -15.58
N GLU A 67 -14.52 7.95 -14.63
CA GLU A 67 -14.58 9.41 -14.79
C GLU A 67 -13.45 9.91 -15.70
N LYS A 68 -12.23 9.35 -15.54
CA LYS A 68 -11.05 9.72 -16.33
C LYS A 68 -10.20 8.50 -16.68
N SER A 69 -9.66 8.46 -17.90
CA SER A 69 -8.73 7.41 -18.34
C SER A 69 -7.75 7.93 -19.39
N TYR A 70 -6.59 8.37 -18.94
CA TYR A 70 -5.62 9.07 -19.79
C TYR A 70 -4.18 8.88 -19.30
N TYR A 71 -3.23 9.33 -20.12
CA TYR A 71 -1.81 9.34 -19.74
C TYR A 71 -1.47 10.68 -19.12
N SER A 72 -1.03 10.68 -17.87
CA SER A 72 -0.53 11.83 -17.13
C SER A 72 0.99 11.81 -17.07
N SER A 73 1.64 12.96 -17.15
CA SER A 73 3.09 13.04 -16.94
C SER A 73 3.53 12.62 -15.53
N SER A 74 2.69 12.87 -14.53
CA SER A 74 2.95 12.51 -13.13
C SER A 74 2.47 11.09 -12.80
N TYR A 75 1.19 10.80 -13.03
CA TYR A 75 0.60 9.49 -12.70
C TYR A 75 0.91 8.38 -13.72
N GLY A 76 1.45 8.71 -14.88
CA GLY A 76 1.59 7.74 -15.97
C GLY A 76 0.24 7.35 -16.56
N HIS A 77 0.08 6.09 -16.96
CA HIS A 77 -1.25 5.58 -17.27
C HIS A 77 -2.08 5.52 -15.99
N VAL A 78 -3.24 6.19 -16.00
CA VAL A 78 -4.09 6.33 -14.83
C VAL A 78 -5.57 6.15 -15.19
N ILE A 79 -6.33 5.55 -14.28
CA ILE A 79 -7.80 5.43 -14.33
C ILE A 79 -8.38 6.00 -13.04
N PHE A 80 -9.49 6.72 -13.17
CA PHE A 80 -10.28 7.27 -12.07
C PHE A 80 -11.67 6.62 -12.12
N LEU A 81 -12.12 6.04 -11.01
CA LEU A 81 -13.46 5.45 -10.89
C LEU A 81 -14.29 6.22 -9.89
N ALA A 82 -15.41 6.77 -10.33
CA ALA A 82 -16.45 7.31 -9.47
C ALA A 82 -17.38 6.18 -9.02
N HIS A 83 -17.63 6.11 -7.71
CA HIS A 83 -18.47 5.10 -7.06
C HIS A 83 -19.81 5.72 -6.62
N GLU A 84 -20.87 4.91 -6.57
CA GLU A 84 -22.22 5.38 -6.20
C GLU A 84 -22.28 5.93 -4.76
N ASP A 85 -21.37 5.48 -3.91
CA ASP A 85 -21.25 5.87 -2.51
C ASP A 85 -20.57 7.24 -2.29
N GLY A 86 -20.31 7.98 -3.36
CA GLY A 86 -19.76 9.32 -3.35
C GLY A 86 -18.24 9.37 -3.22
N TYR A 87 -17.53 8.27 -3.46
CA TYR A 87 -16.06 8.23 -3.50
C TYR A 87 -15.52 8.16 -4.92
N GLU A 88 -14.32 8.68 -5.12
CA GLU A 88 -13.54 8.46 -6.33
C GLU A 88 -12.23 7.74 -6.00
N THR A 89 -11.87 6.72 -6.78
CA THR A 89 -10.60 6.00 -6.62
C THR A 89 -9.69 6.23 -7.80
N VAL A 90 -8.38 6.34 -7.55
CA VAL A 90 -7.36 6.62 -8.56
C VAL A 90 -6.36 5.46 -8.60
N TYR A 91 -6.14 4.92 -9.78
CA TYR A 91 -5.21 3.82 -10.04
C TYR A 91 -4.12 4.32 -10.99
N ALA A 92 -2.92 4.53 -10.47
CA ALA A 92 -1.82 5.16 -11.20
C ALA A 92 -0.60 4.24 -11.39
N HIS A 93 0.31 4.70 -12.26
CA HIS A 93 1.53 4.02 -12.70
C HIS A 93 1.29 2.74 -13.51
N LEU A 94 0.11 2.61 -14.12
CA LEU A 94 -0.26 1.43 -14.92
C LEU A 94 0.68 1.27 -16.13
N SER A 95 0.82 0.05 -16.64
CA SER A 95 1.38 -0.20 -17.97
C SER A 95 0.30 -0.19 -19.05
N LYS A 96 -0.94 -0.55 -18.67
CA LYS A 96 -2.09 -0.58 -19.58
C LYS A 96 -3.39 -0.23 -18.85
N ARG A 97 -4.24 0.55 -19.52
CA ARG A 97 -5.63 0.86 -19.13
C ARG A 97 -6.59 -0.01 -19.95
N MET A 98 -7.59 -0.60 -19.31
CA MET A 98 -8.55 -1.49 -19.98
C MET A 98 -9.87 -0.80 -20.34
N TYR A 99 -10.17 0.34 -19.71
CA TYR A 99 -11.42 1.08 -19.92
C TYR A 99 -11.16 2.55 -20.28
N ARG A 100 -12.15 3.18 -20.91
CA ARG A 100 -12.24 4.58 -21.33
C ARG A 100 -13.26 5.32 -20.49
N GLU A 101 -13.22 6.65 -20.58
CA GLU A 101 -14.14 7.54 -19.88
C GLU A 101 -15.60 7.25 -20.23
N GLY A 102 -16.46 7.28 -19.21
CA GLY A 102 -17.90 6.98 -19.29
C GLY A 102 -18.28 5.50 -19.19
N GLU A 103 -17.31 4.58 -19.27
CA GLU A 103 -17.61 3.14 -19.17
C GLU A 103 -17.92 2.71 -17.73
N LYS A 104 -18.84 1.75 -17.59
CA LYS A 104 -19.20 1.15 -16.31
C LYS A 104 -18.29 -0.04 -16.02
N VAL A 105 -17.90 -0.18 -14.76
CA VAL A 105 -17.05 -1.26 -14.26
C VAL A 105 -17.72 -1.90 -13.06
N LYS A 106 -17.62 -3.22 -12.95
CA LYS A 106 -18.06 -4.00 -11.79
C LYS A 106 -16.91 -4.25 -10.81
N ARG A 107 -17.25 -4.33 -9.51
CA ARG A 107 -16.35 -4.75 -8.44
C ARG A 107 -15.59 -6.01 -8.86
N GLY A 108 -14.26 -5.97 -8.80
CA GLY A 108 -13.41 -7.09 -9.18
C GLY A 108 -13.05 -7.20 -10.65
N GLU A 109 -13.63 -6.41 -11.57
CA GLU A 109 -13.21 -6.40 -12.97
C GLU A 109 -11.80 -5.84 -13.12
N VAL A 110 -11.05 -6.40 -14.09
CA VAL A 110 -9.68 -5.98 -14.39
C VAL A 110 -9.71 -4.66 -15.16
N ILE A 111 -9.31 -3.58 -14.51
CA ILE A 111 -9.33 -2.22 -15.08
C ILE A 111 -7.98 -1.80 -15.65
N GLY A 112 -6.89 -2.47 -15.25
CA GLY A 112 -5.56 -2.10 -15.67
C GLY A 112 -4.54 -3.17 -15.36
N ILE A 113 -3.32 -2.90 -15.77
CA ILE A 113 -2.17 -3.76 -15.53
C ILE A 113 -1.10 -2.95 -14.81
N ILE A 114 -0.50 -3.53 -13.77
CA ILE A 114 0.61 -2.92 -13.03
C ILE A 114 1.73 -2.54 -13.99
N GLY A 115 2.34 -1.38 -13.73
CA GLY A 115 3.46 -0.86 -14.50
C GLY A 115 4.39 0.00 -13.66
N ASN A 116 5.13 0.86 -14.36
CA ASN A 116 6.09 1.80 -13.78
C ASN A 116 6.16 3.08 -14.65
N THR A 117 5.00 3.65 -15.00
CA THR A 117 4.92 4.81 -15.90
C THR A 117 4.69 6.12 -15.14
N GLY A 118 5.03 7.26 -15.76
CA GLY A 118 4.98 8.57 -15.09
C GLY A 118 6.14 8.78 -14.13
N ILE A 119 5.90 9.52 -13.04
CA ILE A 119 6.88 9.74 -11.97
C ILE A 119 6.75 8.60 -10.97
N SER A 120 7.50 7.53 -11.20
CA SER A 120 7.55 6.35 -10.35
C SER A 120 8.99 5.87 -10.16
N THR A 121 9.32 5.42 -8.95
CA THR A 121 10.67 4.95 -8.59
C THR A 121 10.83 3.42 -8.65
N GLY A 122 9.77 2.70 -9.03
CA GLY A 122 9.74 1.24 -9.16
C GLY A 122 8.34 0.73 -9.45
N THR A 123 8.21 -0.54 -9.84
CA THR A 123 6.91 -1.14 -10.17
C THR A 123 5.99 -1.24 -8.95
N HIS A 124 4.88 -0.50 -8.97
CA HIS A 124 3.84 -0.52 -7.95
C HIS A 124 2.52 0.05 -8.49
N LEU A 125 1.43 -0.20 -7.77
CA LEU A 125 0.21 0.59 -7.90
C LEU A 125 0.28 1.75 -6.91
N HIS A 126 0.16 2.98 -7.40
CA HIS A 126 -0.21 4.10 -6.55
C HIS A 126 -1.74 4.21 -6.53
N PHE A 127 -2.33 4.00 -5.36
CA PHE A 127 -3.78 3.95 -5.16
C PHE A 127 -4.24 5.09 -4.25
N GLU A 128 -5.12 5.95 -4.75
CA GLU A 128 -5.72 7.03 -3.96
C GLU A 128 -7.22 6.81 -3.79
N VAL A 129 -7.77 7.34 -2.70
CA VAL A 129 -9.21 7.40 -2.43
C VAL A 129 -9.57 8.84 -2.09
N HIS A 130 -10.61 9.37 -2.71
CA HIS A 130 -11.10 10.73 -2.49
C HIS A 130 -12.57 10.68 -2.08
N ARG A 131 -12.96 11.50 -1.09
CA ARG A 131 -14.37 11.70 -0.72
C ARG A 131 -14.97 12.77 -1.62
N GLY A 132 -15.71 12.35 -2.64
CA GLY A 132 -16.08 13.16 -3.79
C GLY A 132 -14.97 13.16 -4.85
N ASN A 133 -15.07 14.06 -5.82
CA ASN A 133 -14.18 14.08 -6.97
C ASN A 133 -12.75 14.45 -6.59
N TRP A 134 -11.79 13.80 -7.25
CA TRP A 134 -10.38 14.16 -7.24
C TRP A 134 -10.20 15.60 -7.73
N THR A 135 -9.26 16.28 -7.11
CA THR A 135 -8.89 17.66 -7.40
C THR A 135 -7.37 17.77 -7.53
N PRO A 136 -6.83 18.72 -8.31
CA PRO A 136 -5.37 18.86 -8.46
C PRO A 136 -4.61 19.08 -7.14
N ASP A 137 -5.24 19.76 -6.17
CA ASP A 137 -4.73 19.97 -4.81
C ASP A 137 -4.97 18.76 -3.89
N LYS A 138 -5.69 17.73 -4.37
CA LYS A 138 -6.01 16.49 -3.66
C LYS A 138 -6.64 16.72 -2.29
N ARG A 139 -7.40 17.81 -2.14
CA ARG A 139 -7.96 18.24 -0.85
C ARG A 139 -8.99 17.28 -0.25
N PHE A 140 -9.52 16.37 -1.07
CA PHE A 140 -10.49 15.36 -0.67
C PHE A 140 -9.89 13.97 -0.46
N ALA A 141 -8.56 13.84 -0.55
CA ALA A 141 -7.88 12.57 -0.35
C ALA A 141 -8.06 12.07 1.09
N VAL A 142 -8.40 10.80 1.23
CA VAL A 142 -8.56 10.10 2.51
C VAL A 142 -7.68 8.86 2.53
N ASP A 143 -7.35 8.37 3.73
CA ASP A 143 -6.58 7.13 3.89
C ASP A 143 -7.34 5.94 3.27
N PRO A 144 -6.80 5.29 2.22
CA PRO A 144 -7.42 4.12 1.60
C PRO A 144 -7.65 2.95 2.57
N LEU A 145 -6.82 2.84 3.62
CA LEU A 145 -6.93 1.76 4.61
C LEU A 145 -8.12 1.91 5.58
N HIS A 146 -8.85 3.03 5.52
CA HIS A 146 -10.17 3.14 6.17
C HIS A 146 -11.29 2.47 5.36
N MET A 147 -11.09 2.28 4.05
CA MET A 147 -12.10 1.73 3.14
C MET A 147 -11.83 0.28 2.78
N ILE A 148 -10.56 -0.09 2.62
CA ILE A 148 -10.12 -1.48 2.38
C ILE A 148 -9.64 -2.02 3.73
N LYS A 149 -10.19 -3.14 4.19
CA LYS A 149 -9.76 -3.70 5.47
C LYS A 149 -8.32 -4.21 5.35
N LYS A 150 -7.49 -3.87 6.34
CA LYS A 150 -6.04 -4.17 6.33
C LYS A 150 -5.73 -5.67 6.23
N ASP A 151 -6.61 -6.52 6.75
CA ASP A 151 -6.55 -8.00 6.68
C ASP A 151 -6.75 -8.57 5.26
N GLN A 152 -7.23 -7.75 4.31
CA GLN A 152 -7.36 -8.14 2.90
C GLN A 152 -6.03 -8.03 2.14
N PHE A 153 -5.03 -7.33 2.68
CA PHE A 153 -3.65 -7.40 2.19
C PHE A 153 -2.99 -8.61 2.84
N GLN A 154 -2.32 -9.47 2.08
CA GLN A 154 -1.79 -10.74 2.61
C GLN A 154 -0.88 -10.51 3.83
N GLU A 155 -1.42 -10.77 5.01
CA GLU A 155 -0.64 -11.20 6.17
C GLU A 155 -0.23 -12.66 5.92
N GLN A 156 1.05 -12.96 6.10
CA GLN A 156 1.49 -14.35 6.16
C GLN A 156 0.83 -15.04 7.36
N THR A 157 -0.28 -15.75 7.16
CA THR A 157 -0.76 -16.73 8.15
C THR A 157 0.05 -18.01 8.01
N VAL A 158 1.19 -18.08 8.68
CA VAL A 158 1.78 -19.39 9.03
C VAL A 158 1.01 -19.91 10.25
N PRO A 159 0.44 -21.12 10.23
CA PRO A 159 -0.25 -21.66 11.38
C PRO A 159 0.75 -21.87 12.53
N VAL A 160 0.60 -21.08 13.60
CA VAL A 160 1.38 -21.23 14.83
C VAL A 160 0.86 -22.47 15.55
N GLN A 161 1.58 -23.59 15.42
CA GLN A 161 1.58 -24.60 16.47
C GLN A 161 2.47 -24.07 17.61
N ALA A 162 1.82 -23.77 18.72
CA ALA A 162 2.45 -23.32 19.94
C ALA A 162 3.43 -24.37 20.48
N LYS A 163 4.64 -23.89 20.76
CA LYS A 163 5.70 -24.33 21.70
C LYS A 163 6.99 -23.82 21.04
N THR A 164 7.67 -22.80 21.53
CA THR A 164 8.64 -22.91 22.64
C THR A 164 9.26 -21.51 22.87
N SER A 165 9.35 -21.11 24.14
CA SER A 165 10.33 -20.19 24.76
C SER A 165 10.51 -18.75 24.27
N VAL A 166 10.07 -17.82 25.13
CA VAL A 166 10.57 -16.45 25.26
C VAL A 166 12.09 -16.50 25.51
N ASN A 167 12.91 -16.28 24.48
CA ASN A 167 14.35 -16.10 24.65
C ASN A 167 14.72 -14.63 24.44
N ASN A 168 15.27 -14.06 25.51
CA ASN A 168 15.95 -12.78 25.68
C ASN A 168 16.41 -12.09 24.37
N LYS A 169 15.52 -11.33 23.74
CA LYS A 169 15.79 -10.62 22.49
C LYS A 169 16.60 -9.36 22.82
N LYS A 170 17.87 -9.30 22.40
CA LYS A 170 18.71 -8.10 22.57
C LYS A 170 18.14 -6.99 21.69
N LEU A 171 17.45 -6.05 22.31
CA LEU A 171 16.93 -4.84 21.68
C LEU A 171 18.00 -3.75 21.75
N MET A 172 18.24 -3.06 20.64
CA MET A 172 18.99 -1.80 20.63
C MET A 172 17.99 -0.65 20.60
N ASP A 173 18.22 0.40 21.38
CA ASP A 173 17.41 1.61 21.31
C ASP A 173 18.08 2.69 20.47
N VAL A 174 17.27 3.40 19.68
CA VAL A 174 17.66 4.57 18.90
C VAL A 174 16.80 5.73 19.33
N THR A 175 17.41 6.90 19.53
CA THR A 175 16.70 8.14 19.82
C THR A 175 16.45 8.88 18.51
N VAL A 176 15.18 9.14 18.21
CA VAL A 176 14.74 9.86 17.02
C VAL A 176 15.32 11.27 17.04
N LYS A 177 16.00 11.68 15.98
CA LYS A 177 16.56 13.02 15.79
C LYS A 177 15.66 13.86 14.91
N LYS A 178 15.90 15.17 14.93
CA LYS A 178 15.21 16.11 14.04
C LYS A 178 15.49 15.75 12.57
N GLY A 179 14.43 15.41 11.83
CA GLY A 179 14.50 15.00 10.42
C GLY A 179 14.45 13.48 10.21
N ASP A 180 14.46 12.68 11.28
CA ASP A 180 14.31 11.24 11.17
C ASP A 180 12.86 10.84 10.84
N THR A 181 12.75 9.74 10.11
CA THR A 181 11.48 9.05 9.82
C THR A 181 11.65 7.59 10.21
N LEU A 182 10.55 6.86 10.45
CA LEU A 182 10.65 5.41 10.65
C LEU A 182 11.37 4.72 9.50
N TRP A 183 11.24 5.25 8.28
CA TRP A 183 11.94 4.73 7.12
C TRP A 183 13.45 4.99 7.16
N SER A 184 13.89 6.21 7.51
CA SER A 184 15.34 6.51 7.57
C SER A 184 16.00 5.68 8.65
N ILE A 185 15.34 5.52 9.80
CA ILE A 185 15.80 4.69 10.91
C ILE A 185 15.79 3.22 10.51
N ALA A 186 14.69 2.70 9.95
CA ALA A 186 14.63 1.31 9.49
C ALA A 186 15.71 1.03 8.44
N LYS A 187 15.92 1.93 7.49
CA LYS A 187 16.94 1.81 6.44
C LYS A 187 18.36 1.84 7.01
N GLU A 188 18.67 2.77 7.91
CA GLU A 188 19.98 2.89 8.56
C GLU A 188 20.30 1.63 9.40
N HIS A 189 19.29 1.10 10.07
CA HIS A 189 19.41 -0.05 10.95
C HIS A 189 19.03 -1.37 10.28
N HIS A 190 18.92 -1.39 8.95
CA HIS A 190 18.71 -2.61 8.16
C HIS A 190 17.45 -3.41 8.60
N SER A 191 16.39 -2.70 9.00
CA SER A 191 15.07 -3.24 9.37
C SER A 191 13.99 -2.68 8.43
N THR A 192 12.72 -2.99 8.70
CA THR A 192 11.57 -2.46 7.95
C THR A 192 10.74 -1.53 8.83
N VAL A 193 9.99 -0.61 8.21
CA VAL A 193 9.06 0.27 8.94
C VAL A 193 8.02 -0.55 9.69
N VAL A 194 7.52 -1.64 9.08
CA VAL A 194 6.52 -2.52 9.68
C VAL A 194 7.07 -3.22 10.92
N GLU A 195 8.29 -3.76 10.85
CA GLU A 195 8.95 -4.40 11.99
C GLU A 195 9.21 -3.38 13.10
N LEU A 196 9.70 -2.19 12.73
CA LEU A 196 9.97 -1.10 13.66
C LEU A 196 8.69 -0.65 14.39
N MET A 197 7.58 -0.50 13.66
CA MET A 197 6.28 -0.19 14.25
C MET A 197 5.77 -1.30 15.16
N LYS A 198 5.95 -2.57 14.75
CA LYS A 198 5.51 -3.74 15.52
C LYS A 198 6.28 -3.86 16.85
N ILE A 199 7.60 -3.71 16.82
CA ILE A 199 8.45 -3.78 18.01
C ILE A 199 8.13 -2.64 18.99
N ASN A 200 7.75 -1.47 18.48
CA ASN A 200 7.46 -0.29 19.28
C ASN A 200 5.97 -0.05 19.53
N GLU A 201 5.11 -1.01 19.17
CA GLU A 201 3.65 -0.93 19.30
C GLU A 201 3.05 0.37 18.71
N LEU A 202 3.69 0.92 17.66
CA LEU A 202 3.27 2.15 17.04
C LEU A 202 2.03 1.93 16.17
N LYS A 203 0.99 2.70 16.46
CA LYS A 203 -0.28 2.69 15.70
C LYS A 203 -0.19 3.47 14.39
N SER A 204 0.84 4.29 14.22
CA SER A 204 1.09 5.10 13.02
C SER A 204 2.59 5.31 12.81
N ALA A 205 2.98 5.81 11.64
CA ALA A 205 4.37 6.11 11.35
C ALA A 205 4.87 7.43 11.96
N ALA A 206 4.03 8.12 12.75
CA ALA A 206 4.38 9.36 13.41
C ALA A 206 5.39 9.11 14.54
N ILE A 207 6.51 9.82 14.47
CA ILE A 207 7.55 9.86 15.49
C ILE A 207 8.01 11.30 15.68
N ALA A 208 8.43 11.65 16.89
CA ALA A 208 8.91 12.96 17.26
C ALA A 208 10.39 12.92 17.68
N PRO A 209 11.16 13.99 17.45
CA PRO A 209 12.53 14.08 17.97
C PRO A 209 12.54 13.89 19.49
N GLY A 210 13.37 12.96 19.96
CA GLY A 210 13.44 12.55 21.36
C GLY A 210 12.72 11.23 21.66
N ASP A 211 11.88 10.71 20.76
CA ASP A 211 11.27 9.39 20.91
C ASP A 211 12.35 8.31 20.95
N LYS A 212 12.15 7.30 21.80
CA LYS A 212 12.99 6.10 21.83
C LYS A 212 12.30 4.98 21.06
N LEU A 213 13.01 4.43 20.08
CA LEU A 213 12.57 3.27 19.32
C LEU A 213 13.49 2.10 19.58
N PHE A 214 12.90 0.95 19.86
CA PHE A 214 13.55 -0.34 19.97
C PHE A 214 13.63 -1.01 18.60
N LEU A 215 14.81 -1.51 18.28
CA LEU A 215 15.10 -2.26 17.06
C LEU A 215 15.58 -3.65 17.45
N SER A 216 15.25 -4.64 16.61
CA SER A 216 15.81 -5.98 16.74
C SER A 216 17.28 -5.95 16.32
N ALA A 217 18.22 -6.18 17.25
CA ALA A 217 19.64 -6.20 16.92
C ALA A 217 20.04 -7.55 16.30
N HIS A 218 19.61 -7.86 15.07
CA HIS A 218 20.00 -9.09 14.38
C HIS A 218 20.66 -8.72 13.04
N GLY A 219 21.99 -8.86 12.98
CA GLY A 219 22.76 -8.65 11.76
C GLY A 219 22.34 -9.64 10.68
N GLU A 220 22.09 -9.14 9.47
CA GLU A 220 21.62 -9.92 8.33
C GLU A 220 22.59 -11.08 8.03
N SER A 221 22.16 -12.32 8.24
CA SER A 221 22.92 -13.49 7.77
C SER A 221 22.65 -13.68 6.29
N THR A 222 23.69 -13.96 5.49
CA THR A 222 23.55 -14.24 4.05
C THR A 222 23.74 -15.72 3.75
N ARG A 223 22.98 -16.25 2.79
CA ARG A 223 23.16 -17.59 2.22
C ARG A 223 23.19 -17.53 0.70
N MET A 224 23.77 -18.56 0.09
CA MET A 224 23.71 -18.75 -1.35
C MET A 224 22.36 -19.36 -1.77
N TYR A 225 21.77 -18.81 -2.81
CA TYR A 225 20.56 -19.25 -3.49
C TYR A 225 20.91 -19.61 -4.94
N VAL A 226 20.48 -20.79 -5.39
CA VAL A 226 20.66 -21.23 -6.79
C VAL A 226 19.34 -21.00 -7.52
N VAL A 227 19.37 -20.16 -8.55
CA VAL A 227 18.20 -19.78 -9.37
C VAL A 227 17.62 -21.02 -10.04
N LYS A 228 16.33 -21.25 -9.83
CA LYS A 228 15.58 -22.40 -10.36
C LYS A 228 14.80 -22.00 -11.62
N LYS A 229 14.33 -23.00 -12.36
CA LYS A 229 13.44 -22.78 -13.50
C LYS A 229 12.17 -22.05 -13.04
N GLY A 230 11.91 -20.88 -13.62
CA GLY A 230 10.75 -20.03 -13.28
C GLY A 230 11.04 -18.95 -12.22
N ASP A 231 12.24 -18.92 -11.65
CA ASP A 231 12.63 -17.84 -10.73
C ASP A 231 12.82 -16.52 -11.49
N THR A 232 12.34 -15.44 -10.90
CA THR A 232 12.64 -14.07 -11.28
C THR A 232 13.44 -13.40 -10.18
N LEU A 233 14.16 -12.32 -10.48
CA LEU A 233 14.90 -11.61 -9.44
C LEU A 233 13.98 -11.10 -8.33
N PHE A 234 12.73 -10.80 -8.68
CA PHE A 234 11.67 -10.50 -7.72
C PHE A 234 11.27 -11.71 -6.89
N SER A 235 10.97 -12.88 -7.48
CA SER A 235 10.56 -14.05 -6.69
C SER A 235 11.63 -14.48 -5.70
N VAL A 236 12.91 -14.37 -6.08
CA VAL A 236 14.05 -14.65 -5.20
C VAL A 236 14.19 -13.57 -4.13
N ALA A 237 14.07 -12.28 -4.48
CA ALA A 237 14.16 -11.19 -3.51
C ALA A 237 13.04 -11.28 -2.47
N ASN A 238 11.81 -11.42 -2.93
CA ASN A 238 10.60 -11.55 -2.12
C ASN A 238 10.64 -12.77 -1.19
N LYS A 239 11.05 -13.93 -1.71
CA LYS A 239 11.20 -15.17 -0.91
C LYS A 239 12.20 -15.04 0.23
N ASN A 240 13.11 -14.08 0.15
CA ASN A 240 14.17 -13.86 1.12
C ASN A 240 14.05 -12.48 1.80
N GLY A 241 12.84 -11.90 1.86
CA GLY A 241 12.58 -10.69 2.64
C GLY A 241 13.36 -9.45 2.18
N MET A 242 13.69 -9.34 0.90
CA MET A 242 14.48 -8.23 0.37
C MET A 242 13.87 -7.59 -0.88
N SER A 243 14.23 -6.34 -1.14
CA SER A 243 13.88 -5.68 -2.40
C SER A 243 14.76 -6.17 -3.55
N VAL A 244 14.23 -6.11 -4.79
CA VAL A 244 14.99 -6.42 -6.01
C VAL A 244 16.27 -5.59 -6.09
N GLN A 245 16.19 -4.30 -5.78
CA GLN A 245 17.34 -3.40 -5.82
C GLN A 245 18.41 -3.79 -4.78
N LYS A 246 18.00 -4.26 -3.60
CA LYS A 246 18.93 -4.79 -2.59
C LYS A 246 19.58 -6.08 -3.08
N LEU A 247 18.80 -7.01 -3.64
CA LEU A 247 19.32 -8.24 -4.23
C LEU A 247 20.31 -7.95 -5.37
N GLN A 248 20.01 -6.99 -6.24
CA GLN A 248 20.88 -6.56 -7.34
C GLN A 248 22.20 -6.00 -6.85
N ARG A 249 22.16 -5.06 -5.90
CA ARG A 249 23.36 -4.43 -5.32
C ARG A 249 24.23 -5.48 -4.64
N MET A 250 23.62 -6.36 -3.85
CA MET A 250 24.36 -7.40 -3.11
C MET A 250 25.00 -8.44 -4.02
N ASN A 251 24.48 -8.62 -5.23
CA ASN A 251 24.96 -9.59 -6.22
C ASN A 251 25.65 -8.95 -7.42
N ASN A 252 25.94 -7.65 -7.37
CA ASN A 252 26.53 -6.88 -8.47
C ASN A 252 25.82 -7.08 -9.83
N LEU A 253 24.49 -7.23 -9.81
CA LEU A 253 23.68 -7.42 -11.01
C LEU A 253 23.40 -6.08 -11.68
N LYS A 254 23.72 -5.97 -12.98
CA LYS A 254 23.45 -4.78 -13.79
C LYS A 254 22.02 -4.73 -14.34
N THR A 255 21.33 -5.86 -14.37
CA THR A 255 19.96 -6.00 -14.89
C THR A 255 19.12 -6.82 -13.92
N THR A 256 17.81 -6.90 -14.17
CA THR A 256 16.88 -7.76 -13.42
C THR A 256 16.82 -9.19 -13.97
N VAL A 257 17.57 -9.48 -15.04
CA VAL A 257 17.58 -10.79 -15.69
C VAL A 257 18.46 -11.74 -14.89
N ILE A 258 17.90 -12.89 -14.53
CA ILE A 258 18.63 -14.00 -13.90
C ILE A 258 18.43 -15.28 -14.70
N HIS A 259 19.43 -16.15 -14.66
CA HIS A 259 19.44 -17.39 -15.43
C HIS A 259 19.39 -18.60 -14.50
N MET A 260 18.79 -19.69 -14.97
CA MET A 260 18.79 -20.96 -14.25
C MET A 260 20.23 -21.36 -13.88
N ASN A 261 20.41 -21.87 -12.65
CA ASN A 261 21.68 -22.22 -12.03
C ASN A 261 22.61 -21.04 -11.68
N GLN A 262 22.19 -19.79 -11.91
CA GLN A 262 22.89 -18.62 -11.39
C GLN A 262 22.88 -18.64 -9.87
N LYS A 263 24.01 -18.29 -9.25
CA LYS A 263 24.17 -18.21 -7.80
C LYS A 263 23.97 -16.77 -7.35
N LEU A 264 23.10 -16.56 -6.38
CA LEU A 264 22.82 -15.28 -5.75
C LEU A 264 23.03 -15.39 -4.24
N TYR A 265 23.68 -14.43 -3.61
CA TYR A 265 23.58 -14.20 -2.19
C TYR A 265 22.19 -13.64 -1.88
N VAL A 266 21.55 -14.17 -0.84
CA VAL A 266 20.27 -13.69 -0.31
C VAL A 266 20.40 -13.57 1.21
N ILE A 267 19.64 -12.68 1.83
CA ILE A 267 19.54 -12.61 3.29
C ILE A 267 18.65 -13.75 3.78
N THR A 268 18.85 -14.17 5.01
CA THR A 268 17.97 -15.09 5.71
C THR A 268 17.50 -14.47 6.99
N ASP A 269 16.23 -14.71 7.34
CA ASP A 269 15.79 -14.57 8.72
C ASP A 269 16.66 -15.46 9.62
N PRO A 270 17.06 -15.00 10.80
CA PRO A 270 17.66 -15.89 11.79
C PRO A 270 16.65 -16.98 12.14
N ILE A 271 17.13 -18.22 12.24
CA ILE A 271 16.40 -19.33 12.87
C ILE A 271 15.99 -18.93 14.30
#